data_AF-A0A0S3RLV8-F1
#
_entry.id   AF-A0A0S3RLV8-F1
#
_cell.length_a   1.000
_cell.length_b   1.000
_cell.length_c   1.000
_cell.angle_alpha   90.00
_cell.angle_beta   90.00
_cell.angle_gamma   90.00
#
_symmetry.space_group_name_H-M   'P 1'
#
loop_
_entity.id
_entity.type
_entity.pdbx_description
1 polymer ?
#
loop_
_entity_poly.entity_id
_entity_poly.type
_entity_poly.pdbx_seq_one_letter_code
_entity_poly.pdbx_strand_id
1 'polypeptide(L)'
;MMVTMTRKHQADYILGNNPADMSYLVGYEAKYPLHVHHRGTSIASIFSLHSEVGCTQGFELWYNRAESNPNVICGAFVGGPDKNDGFSDDRSNYEQTEPTLSASAPLVDIFAKLQSLYCNIGEGYNHNESPMPQQKTQSKYH
;
A
#
# COMPACT_ATOMS: atom_id res chain seq x y z
N MET A 1 21.01 -2.64 16.81
CA MET A 1 21.45 -4.06 16.87
C MET A 1 20.66 -4.81 15.82
N MET A 2 21.26 -5.05 14.65
CA MET A 2 20.66 -5.85 13.57
C MET A 2 20.75 -7.34 13.96
N VAL A 3 19.78 -7.82 14.73
CA VAL A 3 19.59 -9.27 14.92
C VAL A 3 18.74 -9.75 13.75
N THR A 4 19.41 -10.35 12.77
CA THR A 4 18.90 -11.18 11.66
C THR A 4 17.37 -11.36 11.56
N MET A 5 16.68 -10.36 11.02
CA MET A 5 15.32 -10.57 10.53
C MET A 5 15.36 -11.31 9.20
N THR A 6 14.56 -12.37 9.07
CA THR A 6 14.44 -13.10 7.80
C THR A 6 13.70 -12.23 6.77
N ARG A 7 13.97 -12.45 5.48
CA ARG A 7 13.23 -11.77 4.39
C ARG A 7 11.72 -11.93 4.53
N LYS A 8 11.27 -13.10 5.01
CA LYS A 8 9.87 -13.36 5.30
C LYS A 8 9.35 -12.46 6.42
N HIS A 9 10.07 -12.35 7.54
CA HIS A 9 9.64 -11.49 8.65
C HIS A 9 9.49 -10.02 8.22
N GLN A 10 10.42 -9.50 7.42
CA GLN A 10 10.35 -8.14 6.88
C GLN A 10 9.16 -7.97 5.92
N ALA A 11 8.90 -8.95 5.06
CA ALA A 11 7.72 -8.95 4.20
C ALA A 11 6.42 -8.98 5.03
N ASP A 12 6.32 -9.89 6.01
CA ASP A 12 5.15 -9.99 6.89
C ASP A 12 4.92 -8.68 7.65
N TYR A 13 5.98 -8.02 8.13
CA TYR A 13 5.90 -6.71 8.79
C TYR A 13 5.35 -5.63 7.86
N ILE A 14 5.88 -5.53 6.62
CA ILE A 14 5.40 -4.57 5.61
C ILE A 14 3.92 -4.81 5.29
N LEU A 15 3.49 -6.07 5.27
CA LEU A 15 2.14 -6.49 4.89
C LEU A 15 1.12 -6.44 6.04
N GLY A 16 1.52 -6.03 7.26
CA GLY A 16 0.59 -5.76 8.36
C GLY A 16 0.94 -6.44 9.68
N ASN A 17 1.90 -7.36 9.72
CA ASN A 17 2.34 -7.99 10.97
C ASN A 17 3.29 -7.07 11.76
N ASN A 18 2.75 -5.95 12.21
CA ASN A 18 3.43 -4.90 12.97
C ASN A 18 2.51 -4.38 14.08
N PRO A 19 3.02 -3.60 15.06
CA PRO A 19 2.21 -3.11 16.19
C PRO A 19 1.00 -2.26 15.79
N ALA A 20 1.02 -1.64 14.61
CA ALA A 20 -0.08 -0.85 14.08
C ALA A 20 -1.14 -1.68 13.35
N ASP A 21 -0.92 -2.98 13.13
CA ASP A 21 -1.78 -3.87 12.34
C ASP A 21 -2.14 -3.27 10.96
N MET A 22 -1.15 -2.62 10.33
CA MET A 22 -1.34 -1.81 9.12
C MET A 22 -0.37 -2.24 8.02
N SER A 23 -0.88 -2.47 6.82
CA SER A 23 -0.05 -2.67 5.64
C SER A 23 0.59 -1.35 5.20
N TYR A 24 1.92 -1.32 5.09
CA TYR A 24 2.67 -0.22 4.47
C TYR A 24 2.72 -0.36 2.93
N LEU A 25 2.13 -1.43 2.38
CA LEU A 25 1.81 -1.56 0.97
C LEU A 25 0.37 -1.06 0.74
N VAL A 26 0.23 0.05 0.02
CA VAL A 26 -1.05 0.75 -0.17
C VAL A 26 -2.04 -0.15 -0.93
N GLY A 27 -3.27 -0.24 -0.42
CA GLY A 27 -4.34 -1.04 -1.02
C GLY A 27 -4.26 -2.55 -0.73
N TYR A 28 -3.33 -2.99 0.11
CA TYR A 28 -3.25 -4.37 0.60
C TYR A 28 -3.89 -4.48 2.00
N GLU A 29 -4.70 -5.53 2.20
CA GLU A 29 -5.53 -5.75 3.40
C GLU A 29 -6.53 -4.61 3.72
N ALA A 30 -7.20 -4.71 4.86
CA ALA A 30 -8.24 -3.77 5.27
C ALA A 30 -7.69 -2.42 5.80
N LYS A 31 -6.44 -2.39 6.29
CA LYS A 31 -5.83 -1.21 6.92
C LYS A 31 -4.50 -0.87 6.25
N TYR A 32 -4.48 0.28 5.56
CA TYR A 32 -3.32 0.84 4.86
C TYR A 32 -3.38 2.38 4.88
N PRO A 33 -2.27 3.09 4.61
CA PRO A 33 -2.24 4.56 4.54
C PRO A 33 -3.22 5.14 3.52
N LEU A 34 -4.05 6.08 3.96
CA LEU A 34 -5.05 6.75 3.13
C LEU A 34 -4.60 8.16 2.69
N HIS A 35 -3.56 8.71 3.33
CA HIS A 35 -3.06 10.06 3.09
C HIS A 35 -1.65 10.04 2.50
N VAL A 36 -1.40 9.16 1.53
CA VAL A 36 -0.11 9.03 0.82
C VAL A 36 0.36 10.38 0.25
N HIS A 37 1.63 10.76 0.48
CA HIS A 37 2.28 11.94 -0.08
C HIS A 37 2.50 11.79 -1.59
N HIS A 38 1.42 11.89 -2.37
CA HIS A 38 1.48 11.77 -3.82
C HIS A 38 0.41 12.64 -4.48
N ARG A 39 0.81 13.50 -5.42
CA ARG A 39 -0.11 14.47 -6.05
C ARG A 39 -1.25 13.78 -6.79
N GLY A 40 -0.93 12.75 -7.58
CA GLY A 40 -1.91 12.00 -8.37
C GLY A 40 -2.92 11.22 -7.53
N THR A 41 -2.60 10.88 -6.28
CA THR A 41 -3.57 10.23 -5.38
C THR A 41 -4.47 11.25 -4.69
N SER A 42 -3.93 12.43 -4.35
CA SER A 42 -4.63 13.48 -3.60
C SER A 42 -5.66 14.29 -4.39
N ILE A 43 -5.52 14.38 -5.72
CA ILE A 43 -6.41 15.17 -6.59
C ILE A 43 -7.45 14.25 -7.20
N ALA A 44 -8.74 14.59 -7.13
CA ALA A 44 -9.78 13.77 -7.74
C ALA A 44 -9.54 13.59 -9.24
N SER A 45 -9.79 12.36 -9.69
CA SER A 45 -9.81 12.02 -11.11
C SER A 45 -10.89 12.81 -11.86
N ILE A 46 -10.61 13.12 -13.13
CA ILE A 46 -11.59 13.68 -14.06
C ILE A 46 -12.83 12.80 -14.22
N PHE A 47 -12.70 11.48 -14.01
CA PHE A 47 -13.83 10.55 -14.06
C PHE A 47 -14.77 10.66 -12.86
N SER A 48 -14.28 11.18 -11.72
CA SER A 48 -15.11 11.39 -10.52
C SER A 48 -15.62 12.82 -10.45
N LEU A 49 -14.75 13.81 -10.72
CA LEU A 49 -15.09 15.23 -10.62
C LEU A 49 -15.82 15.75 -11.87
N HIS A 50 -15.67 15.10 -13.02
CA HIS A 50 -16.19 15.54 -14.32
C HIS A 50 -15.71 16.94 -14.74
N SER A 51 -14.56 17.38 -14.22
CA SER A 51 -13.91 18.63 -14.59
C SER A 51 -12.40 18.51 -14.48
N GLU A 52 -11.69 19.38 -15.20
CA GLU A 52 -10.24 19.52 -15.06
C GLU A 52 -9.90 20.21 -13.73
N VAL A 53 -8.74 19.86 -13.16
CA VAL A 53 -8.15 20.53 -12.00
C VAL A 53 -6.79 21.07 -12.43
N GLY A 54 -6.63 22.39 -12.41
CA GLY A 54 -5.36 23.02 -12.75
C GLY A 54 -4.26 22.72 -11.72
N CYS A 55 -2.98 22.87 -12.08
CA CYS A 55 -1.86 22.55 -11.18
C CYS A 55 -1.90 23.29 -9.83
N THR A 56 -2.08 24.63 -9.87
CA THR A 56 -2.18 25.46 -8.65
C THR A 56 -3.42 25.09 -7.84
N GLN A 57 -4.56 24.93 -8.53
CA GLN A 57 -5.81 24.51 -7.92
C GLN A 57 -5.71 23.13 -7.25
N GLY A 58 -5.00 22.19 -7.86
CA GLY A 58 -4.72 20.87 -7.30
C GLY A 58 -3.90 20.96 -6.02
N PHE A 59 -2.92 21.85 -5.96
CA PHE A 59 -2.16 22.04 -4.74
C PHE A 59 -2.98 22.73 -3.63
N GLU A 60 -3.65 23.83 -3.96
CA GLU A 60 -4.38 24.65 -2.98
C GLU A 60 -5.65 23.97 -2.48
N LEU A 61 -6.43 23.39 -3.38
CA LEU A 61 -7.77 22.86 -3.05
C LEU A 61 -7.79 21.38 -2.75
N TRP A 62 -6.81 20.59 -3.21
CA TRP A 62 -6.86 19.12 -3.09
C TRP A 62 -5.72 18.56 -2.26
N TYR A 63 -4.49 18.98 -2.49
CA TYR A 63 -3.33 18.41 -1.82
C TYR A 63 -3.33 18.66 -0.31
N ASN A 64 -3.84 19.79 0.18
CA ASN A 64 -3.88 20.08 1.63
C ASN A 64 -5.18 19.65 2.33
N ARG A 65 -6.03 18.86 1.66
CA ARG A 65 -7.29 18.36 2.24
C ARG A 65 -7.04 17.41 3.40
N ALA A 66 -7.88 17.50 4.43
CA ALA A 66 -7.83 16.57 5.56
C ALA A 66 -8.42 15.20 5.20
N GLU A 67 -9.19 15.13 4.12
CA GLU A 67 -9.77 13.90 3.62
C GLU A 67 -8.71 12.96 3.01
N SER A 68 -9.03 11.67 3.07
CA SER A 68 -8.28 10.62 2.39
C SER A 68 -8.10 10.91 0.91
N ASN A 69 -7.01 10.38 0.35
CA ASN A 69 -6.74 10.50 -1.08
C ASN A 69 -7.88 9.87 -1.91
N PRO A 70 -8.47 10.59 -2.88
CA PRO A 70 -9.55 10.08 -3.72
C PRO A 70 -9.14 8.93 -4.63
N ASN A 71 -7.85 8.79 -4.95
CA ASN A 71 -7.35 7.67 -5.76
C ASN A 71 -6.35 6.84 -4.94
N VAL A 72 -6.55 5.51 -4.94
CA VAL A 72 -5.65 4.56 -4.28
C VAL A 72 -4.53 4.17 -5.24
N ILE A 73 -3.27 4.37 -4.83
CA ILE A 73 -2.08 3.91 -5.57
C ILE A 73 -1.72 2.48 -5.15
N CYS A 74 -2.52 1.53 -5.60
CA CYS A 74 -2.38 0.12 -5.21
C CYS A 74 -0.95 -0.41 -5.46
N GLY A 75 -0.37 -1.06 -4.46
CA GLY A 75 0.97 -1.65 -4.53
C GLY A 75 2.11 -0.67 -4.29
N ALA A 76 1.84 0.60 -4.01
CA ALA A 76 2.89 1.52 -3.59
C ALA A 76 3.38 1.17 -2.19
N PHE A 77 4.69 1.12 -2.02
CA PHE A 77 5.32 1.00 -0.72
C PHE A 77 5.71 2.39 -0.20
N VAL A 78 5.14 2.76 0.95
CA VAL A 78 5.43 4.04 1.62
C VAL A 78 6.68 3.92 2.50
N GLY A 79 7.21 5.06 2.96
CA GLY A 79 8.39 5.12 3.85
C GLY A 79 8.26 4.26 5.11
N GLY A 80 7.05 4.13 5.65
CA GLY A 80 6.77 3.26 6.79
C GLY A 80 6.96 3.96 8.15
N PRO A 81 7.01 3.19 9.25
CA PRO A 81 7.01 3.75 10.59
C PRO A 81 8.39 4.28 11.00
N ASP A 82 8.42 5.07 12.06
CA ASP A 82 9.66 5.46 12.72
C ASP A 82 10.31 4.28 13.47
N LYS A 83 11.47 4.55 14.09
CA LYS A 83 12.24 3.56 14.85
C LYS A 83 11.52 2.95 16.07
N ASN A 84 10.39 3.52 16.48
CA ASN A 84 9.56 3.08 17.60
C ASN A 84 8.22 2.50 17.13
N ASP A 85 8.12 2.09 15.86
CA ASP A 85 6.90 1.59 15.21
C ASP A 85 5.76 2.63 15.11
N GLY A 86 6.08 3.92 15.29
CA GLY A 86 5.14 5.02 15.17
C GLY A 86 4.90 5.41 13.72
N PHE A 87 3.65 5.36 13.25
CA PHE A 87 3.25 5.79 11.92
C PHE A 87 2.15 6.85 11.98
N SER A 88 2.38 7.98 11.31
CA SER A 88 1.40 9.07 11.15
C SER A 88 0.97 9.13 9.69
N ASP A 89 -0.26 8.69 9.41
CA ASP A 89 -0.90 8.76 8.09
C ASP A 89 -1.31 10.20 7.76
N ASP A 90 -0.31 11.05 7.51
CA ASP A 90 -0.45 12.45 7.16
C ASP A 90 0.29 12.72 5.85
N ARG A 91 -0.41 13.32 4.88
CA ARG A 91 0.13 13.65 3.55
C ARG A 91 1.31 14.61 3.62
N SER A 92 1.40 15.44 4.65
CA SER A 92 2.53 16.34 4.86
C SER A 92 3.77 15.64 5.44
N ASN A 93 3.58 14.48 6.06
CA ASN A 93 4.66 13.64 6.59
C ASN A 93 5.28 12.79 5.47
N TYR A 94 6.02 13.44 4.57
CA TYR A 94 6.65 12.79 3.43
C TYR A 94 7.61 11.68 3.86
N GLU A 95 8.29 11.79 5.00
CA GLU A 95 9.22 10.76 5.48
C GLU A 95 8.56 9.40 5.63
N GLN A 96 7.31 9.35 6.08
CA GLN A 96 6.58 8.12 6.33
C GLN A 96 5.60 7.75 5.20
N THR A 97 5.00 8.75 4.54
CA THR A 97 3.90 8.53 3.59
C THR A 97 4.30 8.69 2.12
N GLU A 98 5.56 9.04 1.81
CA GLU A 98 6.03 9.14 0.42
C GLU A 98 6.22 7.75 -0.20
N PRO A 99 5.54 7.45 -1.32
CA PRO A 99 5.80 6.24 -2.08
C PRO A 99 6.98 6.47 -3.02
N THR A 100 7.90 5.52 -3.09
CA THR A 100 9.02 5.60 -4.04
C THR A 100 9.17 4.35 -4.89
N LEU A 101 9.55 4.55 -6.14
CA LEU A 101 9.86 3.46 -7.06
C LEU A 101 11.05 2.63 -6.58
N SER A 102 12.08 3.30 -6.05
CA SER A 102 13.30 2.65 -5.53
C SER A 102 13.03 1.75 -4.32
N ALA A 103 12.08 2.11 -3.46
CA ALA A 103 11.68 1.26 -2.34
C ALA A 103 10.74 0.13 -2.79
N SER A 104 9.84 0.39 -3.74
CA SER A 104 8.86 -0.60 -4.22
C SER A 104 9.49 -1.67 -5.13
N ALA A 105 10.48 -1.30 -5.96
CA ALA A 105 11.11 -2.21 -6.92
C ALA A 105 11.67 -3.52 -6.31
N PRO A 106 12.48 -3.50 -5.23
CA PRO A 106 13.00 -4.74 -4.65
C PRO A 106 11.93 -5.64 -4.02
N LEU A 107 10.76 -5.09 -3.64
CA LEU A 107 9.67 -5.89 -3.08
C LEU A 107 9.11 -6.89 -4.10
N VAL A 108 9.11 -6.54 -5.39
CA VAL A 108 8.67 -7.47 -6.46
C VAL A 108 9.51 -8.75 -6.46
N ASP A 109 10.83 -8.63 -6.36
CA ASP A 109 11.74 -9.78 -6.31
C ASP A 109 11.59 -10.57 -5.01
N ILE A 110 11.50 -9.88 -3.87
CA ILE A 110 11.29 -10.51 -2.56
C ILE A 110 10.00 -11.32 -2.57
N PHE A 111 8.89 -10.75 -3.02
CA PHE A 111 7.59 -11.44 -3.08
C PHE A 111 7.59 -12.59 -4.08
N ALA A 112 8.17 -12.41 -5.27
CA ALA A 112 8.32 -13.51 -6.23
C ALA A 112 9.12 -14.68 -5.66
N LYS A 113 10.23 -14.39 -4.97
CA LYS A 113 11.04 -15.43 -4.33
C LYS A 113 10.29 -16.12 -3.19
N LEU A 114 9.61 -15.36 -2.33
CA LEU A 114 8.80 -15.94 -1.26
C LEU A 114 7.71 -16.84 -1.84
N GLN A 115 6.97 -16.37 -2.85
CA GLN A 115 5.95 -17.15 -3.55
C GLN A 115 6.51 -18.46 -4.13
N SER A 116 7.66 -18.41 -4.80
CA SER A 116 8.33 -19.61 -5.33
C SER A 116 8.65 -20.63 -4.22
N LEU A 117 9.13 -20.18 -3.06
CA LEU A 117 9.41 -21.06 -1.94
C LEU A 117 8.14 -21.73 -1.40
N TYR A 118 7.01 -21.01 -1.29
CA TYR A 118 5.74 -21.60 -0.87
C TYR A 118 5.20 -22.62 -1.88
N CYS A 119 5.28 -22.33 -3.19
CA CYS A 119 4.85 -23.28 -4.21
C CYS A 119 5.72 -24.54 -4.23
N ASN A 120 7.04 -24.41 -4.03
CA ASN A 120 7.96 -25.56 -3.99
C ASN A 120 7.77 -26.43 -2.73
N ILE A 121 7.25 -25.88 -1.64
CA ILE A 121 6.86 -26.66 -0.44
C ILE A 121 5.51 -27.37 -0.68
N GLY A 122 4.70 -26.91 -1.64
CA GLY A 122 3.38 -27.43 -2.00
C GLY A 122 3.38 -28.71 -2.86
N GLU A 123 4.52 -29.17 -3.40
CA GLU A 123 4.57 -30.42 -4.19
C GLU A 123 4.29 -31.70 -3.37
N GLY A 124 4.06 -31.59 -2.06
CA GLY A 124 3.61 -32.68 -1.18
C GLY A 124 2.14 -32.64 -0.76
N TYR A 125 1.35 -31.63 -1.17
CA TYR A 125 -0.06 -31.52 -0.79
C TYR A 125 -0.96 -31.47 -2.01
N ASN A 126 -1.79 -32.52 -2.15
CA ASN A 126 -2.81 -32.61 -3.20
C ASN A 126 -3.69 -31.35 -3.20
N HIS A 127 -3.61 -30.59 -4.29
CA HIS A 127 -4.55 -29.52 -4.58
C HIS A 127 -5.93 -30.11 -4.90
N ASN A 128 -6.70 -30.39 -3.85
CA ASN A 128 -8.13 -30.16 -3.89
C ASN A 128 -8.41 -29.04 -2.88
N GLU A 129 -8.81 -27.90 -3.43
CA GLU A 129 -9.35 -26.74 -2.74
C GLU A 129 -8.35 -25.81 -2.04
N SER A 130 -8.08 -24.68 -2.70
CA SER A 130 -8.11 -23.40 -1.99
C SER A 130 -8.88 -22.40 -2.85
N PRO A 131 -9.92 -21.74 -2.30
CA PRO A 131 -10.65 -20.74 -3.02
C PRO A 131 -9.74 -19.53 -3.21
N MET A 132 -9.46 -19.18 -4.47
CA MET A 132 -9.08 -17.81 -4.79
C MET A 132 -10.11 -16.88 -4.14
N PRO A 133 -9.70 -15.84 -3.40
CA PRO A 133 -10.62 -14.77 -3.02
C PRO A 133 -11.18 -14.19 -4.31
N GLN A 134 -12.46 -14.48 -4.58
CA GLN A 134 -13.18 -13.78 -5.62
C GLN A 134 -13.16 -12.31 -5.24
N GLN A 135 -12.46 -11.48 -6.01
CA GLN A 135 -12.71 -10.05 -6.03
C GLN A 135 -14.20 -9.87 -6.33
N LYS A 136 -14.99 -9.61 -5.30
CA LYS A 136 -16.31 -9.05 -5.48
C LYS A 136 -16.10 -7.62 -5.94
N THR A 137 -16.13 -7.44 -7.25
CA THR A 137 -16.54 -6.18 -7.85
C THR A 137 -17.86 -5.78 -7.20
N GLN A 138 -17.82 -4.79 -6.31
CA GLN A 138 -19.03 -4.06 -5.94
C GLN A 138 -19.41 -3.19 -7.13
N SER A 139 -20.10 -3.81 -8.09
CA SER A 139 -21.08 -3.13 -8.90
C SER A 139 -22.39 -3.20 -8.14
N LYS A 140 -22.93 -2.04 -7.70
CA LYS A 140 -24.29 -1.56 -8.05
C LYS A 140 -24.86 -0.49 -7.09
N TYR A 141 -25.00 0.72 -7.66
CA TYR A 141 -26.06 1.75 -7.56
C TYR A 141 -26.31 2.56 -6.27
N HIS A 142 -25.96 3.85 -6.32
CA HIS A 142 -26.90 4.91 -6.75
C HIS A 142 -26.16 5.99 -7.54
#